data_AF-A0A0R1M3W9-F1
#
_entry.id   AF-A0A0R1M3W9-F1
#
_cell.length_a   1.000
_cell.length_b   1.000
_cell.length_c   1.000
_cell.angle_alpha   90.00
_cell.angle_beta   90.00
_cell.angle_gamma   90.00
#
_symmetry.space_group_name_H-M   'P 1'
#
loop_
_entity.id
_entity.type
_entity.pdbx_description
1 polymer ?
#
loop_
_entity_poly.entity_id
_entity_poly.type
_entity_poly.pdbx_seq_one_letter_code
_entity_poly.pdbx_strand_id
1 'polypeptide(L)'
;MIRKGGAAMTEYTLAQVDLLQFNCRKALKNLLPEDQQTLRSQWSPDSKEQKFEHVWSSNAIEGAKVGLRDTTKILDKGLTGNGNRISDLLATLDLGRAYDDMLFFVKNQTPISEQMIKELHYDLTKLSEPDISGQYRTTAVHPAQSTHNPYSQPFEIRPQMEDLVKWIPDAQARLHPVAFAAQLHLKFVTIHPFQDGNGRLARLLMNMALLENGYPLVNILPDSDHRGAYLDALEACQTSNGIDGAPLENLVASYVGQIYKNRLAAIKLKGREREWKLDRHDEFSFNIGYKWQSLGDAIYDETSPVSVRYHHALNKVFKDHFDDGYSFYMADEISNGVANDTACYWARYFAARVLFADGASDAEIMKRLDQFRFDDLDWNEEKFQETSKQALYRARVDLFIQLSDKFPELNDSLIQMVSNEVYNGSTEFRNYVKKYCAEHGKEPGYLNFSELT
;
A
#
# COMPACT_ATOMS: atom_id res chain seq x y z
N MET A 1 -35.18 15.75 -1.64
CA MET A 1 -35.19 14.28 -1.52
C MET A 1 -33.75 13.79 -1.46
N ILE A 2 -33.35 13.28 -0.30
CA ILE A 2 -32.31 12.27 0.01
C ILE A 2 -30.94 12.36 -0.71
N ARG A 3 -29.93 12.74 0.10
CA ARG A 3 -28.46 12.58 -0.08
C ARG A 3 -28.04 11.13 -0.35
N LYS A 4 -26.91 10.94 -1.04
CA LYS A 4 -25.78 10.00 -0.77
C LYS A 4 -24.84 10.03 -2.01
N GLY A 5 -23.55 10.30 -1.94
CA GLY A 5 -22.64 10.64 -0.87
C GLY A 5 -21.26 10.77 -1.51
N GLY A 6 -20.86 11.99 -1.87
CA GLY A 6 -19.47 12.28 -2.19
C GLY A 6 -18.72 12.51 -0.90
N ALA A 7 -17.53 11.94 -0.75
CA ALA A 7 -16.66 12.28 0.37
C ALA A 7 -16.43 13.79 0.31
N ALA A 8 -16.94 14.55 1.29
CA ALA A 8 -16.69 15.98 1.35
C ALA A 8 -15.18 16.18 1.45
N MET A 9 -14.55 16.64 0.37
CA MET A 9 -13.15 17.05 0.38
C MET A 9 -13.00 18.06 1.52
N THR A 10 -12.16 17.74 2.50
CA THR A 10 -11.93 18.65 3.62
C THR A 10 -11.29 19.91 3.05
N GLU A 11 -11.88 21.08 3.28
CA GLU A 11 -11.28 22.35 2.87
C GLU A 11 -10.04 22.63 3.73
N TYR A 12 -8.95 23.05 3.09
CA TYR A 12 -7.73 23.50 3.77
C TYR A 12 -7.35 24.90 3.32
N THR A 13 -7.04 25.77 4.27
CA THR A 13 -6.37 27.04 3.97
C THR A 13 -4.90 26.81 3.64
N LEU A 14 -4.28 27.72 2.89
CA LEU A 14 -2.86 27.67 2.56
C LEU A 14 -1.97 27.57 3.83
N ALA A 15 -2.33 28.29 4.89
CA ALA A 15 -1.65 28.21 6.18
C ALA A 15 -1.77 26.83 6.86
N GLN A 16 -2.92 26.16 6.72
CA GLN A 16 -3.10 24.79 7.21
C GLN A 16 -2.25 23.80 6.40
N VAL A 17 -2.09 24.01 5.09
CA VAL A 17 -1.21 23.21 4.24
C VAL A 17 0.25 23.32 4.69
N ASP A 18 0.74 24.53 4.97
CA ASP A 18 2.10 24.73 5.49
C ASP A 18 2.32 24.09 6.85
N LEU A 19 1.34 24.21 7.74
CA LEU A 19 1.39 23.56 9.05
C LEU A 19 1.45 22.03 8.90
N LEU A 20 0.68 21.45 7.98
CA LEU A 20 0.71 20.02 7.67
C LEU A 20 2.04 19.59 7.06
N GLN A 21 2.60 20.38 6.14
CA GLN A 21 3.93 20.14 5.57
C GLN A 21 5.01 20.14 6.68
N PHE A 22 4.99 21.16 7.54
CA PHE A 22 5.92 21.26 8.67
C PHE A 22 5.80 20.06 9.61
N ASN A 23 4.57 19.71 9.99
CA ASN A 23 4.30 18.55 10.86
C ASN A 23 4.76 17.24 10.22
N CYS A 24 4.55 17.05 8.92
CA CYS A 24 5.08 15.89 8.19
C CYS A 24 6.60 15.82 8.28
N ARG A 25 7.28 16.92 7.97
CA ARG A 25 8.75 16.99 8.00
C ARG A 25 9.28 16.72 9.41
N LYS A 26 8.64 17.27 10.44
CA LYS A 26 9.01 17.05 11.85
C LYS A 26 8.78 15.60 12.26
N ALA A 27 7.62 15.03 11.97
CA ALA A 27 7.28 13.66 12.34
C ALA A 27 8.17 12.63 11.62
N LEU A 28 8.46 12.85 10.33
CA LEU A 28 9.35 12.00 9.55
C LEU A 28 10.77 11.97 10.13
N LYS A 29 11.30 13.12 10.58
CA LYS A 29 12.62 13.20 11.22
C LYS A 29 12.74 12.38 12.52
N ASN A 30 11.63 12.03 13.16
CA ASN A 30 11.62 11.22 14.37
C ASN A 30 11.64 9.70 14.10
N LEU A 31 11.51 9.28 12.84
CA LEU A 31 11.64 7.87 12.46
C LEU A 31 13.11 7.48 12.28
N LEU A 32 13.38 6.17 12.26
CA LEU A 32 14.72 5.64 11.93
C LEU A 32 15.10 5.95 10.47
N PRO A 33 16.39 6.10 10.14
CA PRO A 33 16.83 6.42 8.79
C PRO A 33 16.27 5.51 7.69
N GLU A 34 16.14 4.21 7.95
CA GLU A 34 15.60 3.21 7.03
C GLU A 34 14.10 3.39 6.74
N ASP A 35 13.30 3.74 7.77
CA ASP A 35 11.88 4.04 7.62
C ASP A 35 11.69 5.37 6.88
N GLN A 36 12.54 6.36 7.20
CA GLN A 36 12.58 7.63 6.47
C GLN A 36 12.87 7.39 4.98
N GLN A 37 13.87 6.58 4.67
CA GLN A 37 14.25 6.26 3.29
C GLN A 37 13.12 5.51 2.58
N THR A 38 12.49 4.54 3.23
CA THR A 38 11.37 3.77 2.69
C THR A 38 10.21 4.68 2.31
N LEU A 39 9.76 5.54 3.24
CA LEU A 39 8.65 6.47 2.99
C LEU A 39 9.01 7.52 1.94
N ARG A 40 10.25 8.06 1.96
CA ARG A 40 10.71 9.00 0.93
C ARG A 40 10.73 8.39 -0.46
N SER A 41 11.14 7.12 -0.59
CA SER A 41 11.13 6.39 -1.85
C SER A 41 9.70 6.23 -2.38
N GLN A 42 8.77 5.80 -1.52
CA GLN A 42 7.36 5.64 -1.87
C GLN A 42 6.69 6.94 -2.32
N TRP A 43 7.06 8.06 -1.69
CA TRP A 43 6.50 9.38 -1.98
C TRP A 43 7.26 10.16 -3.04
N SER A 44 8.34 9.59 -3.58
CA SER A 44 9.17 10.25 -4.58
C SER A 44 8.35 10.45 -5.86
N PRO A 45 8.42 11.63 -6.49
CA PRO A 45 7.82 11.81 -7.82
C PRO A 45 8.46 10.90 -8.88
N ASP A 46 9.69 10.41 -8.64
CA ASP A 46 10.37 9.43 -9.49
C ASP A 46 9.83 7.99 -9.34
N SER A 47 8.91 7.73 -8.40
CA SER A 47 8.38 6.39 -8.24
C SER A 47 7.45 6.03 -9.41
N LYS A 48 7.50 4.75 -9.82
CA LYS A 48 6.65 4.24 -10.90
C LYS A 48 5.17 4.43 -10.58
N GLU A 49 4.80 4.24 -9.32
CA GLU A 49 3.43 4.38 -8.83
C GLU A 49 2.91 5.80 -9.06
N GLN A 50 3.68 6.83 -8.70
CA GLN A 50 3.28 8.23 -8.89
C GLN A 50 3.10 8.57 -10.38
N LYS A 51 4.05 8.12 -11.22
CA LYS A 51 3.98 8.30 -12.68
C LYS A 51 2.74 7.62 -13.26
N PHE A 52 2.53 6.34 -12.95
CA PHE A 52 1.45 5.56 -13.56
C PHE A 52 0.08 6.07 -13.14
N GLU A 53 -0.07 6.47 -11.88
CA GLU A 53 -1.30 7.10 -11.38
C GLU A 53 -1.55 8.43 -12.07
N HIS A 54 -0.53 9.29 -12.23
CA HIS A 54 -0.65 10.57 -12.92
C HIS A 54 -1.07 10.39 -14.38
N VAL A 55 -0.39 9.51 -15.13
CA VAL A 55 -0.66 9.28 -16.54
C VAL A 55 -2.08 8.75 -16.72
N TRP A 56 -2.46 7.76 -15.90
CA TRP A 56 -3.80 7.18 -15.94
C TRP A 56 -4.88 8.23 -15.64
N SER A 57 -4.76 8.92 -14.50
CA SER A 57 -5.82 9.81 -14.02
C SER A 57 -5.99 11.03 -14.93
N SER A 58 -4.88 11.60 -15.40
CA SER A 58 -4.88 12.77 -16.27
C SER A 58 -5.43 12.47 -17.67
N ASN A 59 -5.13 11.31 -18.26
CA ASN A 59 -5.76 10.90 -19.53
C ASN A 59 -7.24 10.56 -19.36
N ALA A 60 -7.61 9.92 -18.25
CA ALA A 60 -9.01 9.56 -17.98
C ALA A 60 -9.91 10.79 -17.76
N ILE A 61 -9.39 11.88 -17.18
CA ILE A 61 -10.13 13.16 -17.06
C ILE A 61 -10.54 13.71 -18.44
N GLU A 62 -9.68 13.56 -19.45
CA GLU A 62 -9.93 13.93 -20.85
C GLU A 62 -10.80 12.90 -21.60
N GLY A 63 -11.18 11.80 -20.95
CA GLY A 63 -12.11 10.81 -21.50
C GLY A 63 -11.48 9.52 -22.04
N ALA A 64 -10.16 9.34 -21.90
CA ALA A 64 -9.50 8.08 -22.25
C ALA A 64 -10.04 6.93 -21.38
N LYS A 65 -10.22 5.75 -21.99
CA LYS A 65 -10.81 4.58 -21.30
C LYS A 65 -9.80 3.54 -20.83
N VAL A 66 -8.51 3.88 -20.89
CA VAL A 66 -7.42 3.00 -20.44
C VAL A 66 -7.41 2.97 -18.91
N GLY A 67 -7.58 1.78 -18.32
CA GLY A 67 -7.54 1.62 -16.86
C GLY A 67 -6.12 1.73 -16.28
N LEU A 68 -6.01 1.92 -14.96
CA LEU A 68 -4.71 2.02 -14.28
C LEU A 68 -3.84 0.78 -14.50
N ARG A 69 -4.43 -0.43 -14.43
CA ARG A 69 -3.70 -1.69 -14.66
C ARG A 69 -3.09 -1.76 -16.06
N ASP A 70 -3.82 -1.30 -17.07
CA ASP A 70 -3.34 -1.29 -18.44
C ASP A 70 -2.31 -0.18 -18.66
N THR A 71 -2.52 1.01 -18.07
CA THR A 71 -1.53 2.10 -18.06
C THR A 71 -0.19 1.61 -17.50
N THR A 72 -0.20 0.90 -16.37
CA THR A 72 1.00 0.30 -15.78
C THR A 72 1.66 -0.72 -16.72
N LYS A 73 0.89 -1.60 -17.37
CA LYS A 73 1.43 -2.57 -18.33
C LYS A 73 2.06 -1.90 -19.55
N ILE A 74 1.42 -0.85 -20.06
CA ILE A 74 1.89 -0.09 -21.23
C ILE A 74 3.23 0.58 -20.90
N LEU A 75 3.28 1.32 -19.78
CA LEU A 75 4.45 2.11 -19.41
C LEU A 75 5.62 1.27 -18.87
N ASP A 76 5.33 0.18 -18.14
CA ASP A 76 6.37 -0.64 -17.51
C ASP A 76 6.90 -1.73 -18.43
N LYS A 77 6.02 -2.35 -19.24
CA LYS A 77 6.34 -3.55 -20.02
C LYS A 77 6.14 -3.39 -21.53
N GLY A 78 5.65 -2.24 -21.99
CA GLY A 78 5.29 -2.06 -23.41
C GLY A 78 4.14 -2.97 -23.87
N LEU A 79 3.32 -3.47 -22.94
CA LEU A 79 2.23 -4.39 -23.25
C LEU A 79 0.93 -3.63 -23.47
N THR A 80 0.23 -3.92 -24.56
CA THR A 80 -1.09 -3.37 -24.86
C THR A 80 -2.20 -4.29 -24.32
N GLY A 81 -3.24 -3.72 -23.70
CA GLY A 81 -4.45 -4.44 -23.31
C GLY A 81 -5.39 -4.70 -24.50
N ASN A 82 -6.28 -5.70 -24.38
CA ASN A 82 -7.25 -6.02 -25.43
C ASN A 82 -8.40 -4.99 -25.45
N GLY A 83 -8.58 -4.28 -26.57
CA GLY A 83 -9.77 -3.46 -26.85
C GLY A 83 -9.65 -1.95 -26.61
N ASN A 84 -8.49 -1.45 -26.18
CA ASN A 84 -8.25 -0.01 -26.04
C ASN A 84 -8.05 0.65 -27.42
N ARG A 85 -8.46 1.92 -27.57
CA ARG A 85 -8.23 2.69 -28.80
C ARG A 85 -6.74 2.98 -28.96
N ILE A 86 -6.23 2.89 -30.19
CA ILE A 86 -4.82 3.21 -30.50
C ILE A 86 -4.47 4.64 -30.05
N SER A 87 -5.37 5.60 -30.28
CA SER A 87 -5.22 6.99 -29.80
C SER A 87 -4.93 7.08 -28.31
N ASP A 88 -5.66 6.31 -27.49
CA ASP A 88 -5.54 6.35 -26.03
C ASP A 88 -4.24 5.68 -25.57
N LEU A 89 -3.79 4.64 -26.28
CA LEU A 89 -2.50 3.99 -26.04
C LEU A 89 -1.34 4.95 -26.34
N LEU A 90 -1.40 5.66 -27.47
CA LEU A 90 -0.38 6.64 -27.84
C LEU A 90 -0.35 7.83 -26.88
N ALA A 91 -1.52 8.37 -26.51
CA ALA A 91 -1.63 9.42 -25.51
C ALA A 91 -1.12 8.99 -24.12
N THR A 92 -1.19 7.70 -23.79
CA THR A 92 -0.60 7.13 -22.56
C THR A 92 0.92 7.16 -22.62
N LEU A 93 1.51 6.77 -23.75
CA LEU A 93 2.97 6.82 -23.95
C LEU A 93 3.49 8.26 -23.96
N ASP A 94 2.82 9.15 -24.68
CA ASP A 94 3.20 10.56 -24.78
C ASP A 94 3.16 11.26 -23.42
N LEU A 95 2.06 11.11 -22.66
CA LEU A 95 2.00 11.70 -21.32
C LEU A 95 3.02 11.08 -20.37
N GLY A 96 3.32 9.78 -20.51
CA GLY A 96 4.39 9.13 -19.76
C GLY A 96 5.78 9.72 -20.05
N ARG A 97 6.04 10.13 -21.28
CA ARG A 97 7.28 10.81 -21.70
C ARG A 97 7.33 12.25 -21.20
N ALA A 98 6.26 13.02 -21.41
CA ALA A 98 6.16 14.39 -20.94
C ALA A 98 6.26 14.50 -19.40
N TYR A 99 5.83 13.48 -18.67
CA TYR A 99 6.04 13.38 -17.22
C TYR A 99 7.53 13.26 -16.86
N ASP A 100 8.29 12.41 -17.58
CA ASP A 100 9.73 12.26 -17.36
C ASP A 100 10.49 13.56 -17.68
N ASP A 101 10.10 14.23 -18.77
CA ASP A 101 10.69 15.51 -19.17
C ASP A 101 10.37 16.63 -18.16
N MET A 102 9.14 16.65 -17.62
CA MET A 102 8.79 17.55 -16.52
C MET A 102 9.68 17.33 -15.29
N LEU A 103 9.91 16.07 -14.89
CA LEU A 103 10.82 15.77 -13.78
C LEU A 103 12.27 16.16 -14.08
N PHE A 104 12.71 16.00 -15.32
CA PHE A 104 14.02 16.47 -15.75
C PHE A 104 14.13 17.99 -15.60
N PHE A 105 13.13 18.76 -16.01
CA PHE A 105 13.14 20.22 -15.86
C PHE A 105 13.12 20.65 -14.39
N VAL A 106 12.32 20.00 -13.53
CA VAL A 106 12.31 20.25 -12.07
C VAL A 106 13.70 20.02 -11.46
N LYS A 107 14.34 18.88 -11.78
CA LYS A 107 15.67 18.54 -11.24
C LYS A 107 16.76 19.52 -11.66
N ASN A 108 16.66 20.03 -12.89
CA ASN A 108 17.60 21.02 -13.43
C ASN A 108 17.21 22.47 -13.11
N GLN A 109 16.14 22.71 -12.34
CA GLN A 109 15.63 24.05 -12.00
C GLN A 109 15.43 24.92 -13.25
N THR A 110 14.89 24.32 -14.32
CA THR A 110 14.71 24.99 -15.61
C THR A 110 13.56 26.00 -15.51
N PRO A 111 13.77 27.30 -15.80
CA PRO A 111 12.70 28.28 -15.73
C PRO A 111 11.53 27.96 -16.67
N ILE A 112 10.30 28.16 -16.18
CA ILE A 112 9.09 28.02 -16.98
C ILE A 112 9.07 29.10 -18.08
N SER A 113 9.39 28.67 -19.30
CA SER A 113 9.48 29.52 -20.49
C SER A 113 8.54 29.03 -21.58
N GLU A 114 8.23 29.89 -22.55
CA GLU A 114 7.38 29.53 -23.69
C GLU A 114 7.95 28.33 -24.46
N GLN A 115 9.28 28.28 -24.61
CA GLN A 115 9.97 27.20 -25.29
C GLN A 115 9.80 25.87 -24.54
N MET A 116 10.02 25.85 -23.22
CA MET A 116 9.83 24.64 -22.43
C MET A 116 8.37 24.17 -22.43
N ILE A 117 7.39 25.08 -22.40
CA ILE A 117 5.97 24.73 -22.52
C ILE A 117 5.70 24.05 -23.87
N LYS A 118 6.29 24.54 -24.98
CA LYS A 118 6.17 23.91 -26.30
C LYS A 118 6.89 22.58 -26.38
N GLU A 119 8.03 22.42 -25.72
CA GLU A 119 8.77 21.14 -25.63
C GLU A 119 7.95 20.09 -24.89
N LEU A 120 7.42 20.42 -23.71
CA LEU A 120 6.51 19.53 -22.98
C LEU A 120 5.26 19.18 -23.80
N HIS A 121 4.67 20.15 -24.49
CA HIS A 121 3.54 19.87 -25.38
C HIS A 121 3.95 18.95 -26.54
N TYR A 122 5.14 19.16 -27.11
CA TYR A 122 5.64 18.34 -28.20
C TYR A 122 5.73 16.88 -27.75
N ASP A 123 6.36 16.59 -26.61
CA ASP A 123 6.45 15.22 -26.08
C ASP A 123 5.08 14.65 -25.64
N LEU A 124 4.16 15.51 -25.19
CA LEU A 124 2.80 15.15 -24.79
C LEU A 124 1.87 14.73 -25.96
N THR A 125 2.24 15.04 -27.20
CA THR A 125 1.38 14.79 -28.36
C THR A 125 2.12 14.15 -29.54
N LYS A 126 3.42 13.85 -29.38
CA LYS A 126 4.30 13.44 -30.47
C LYS A 126 3.81 12.21 -31.21
N LEU A 127 3.28 11.22 -30.49
CA LEU A 127 2.82 9.97 -31.07
C LEU A 127 1.32 10.06 -31.40
N SER A 128 0.51 10.66 -30.54
CA SER A 128 -0.94 10.70 -30.71
C SER A 128 -1.39 11.69 -31.78
N GLU A 129 -0.73 12.86 -31.86
CA GLU A 129 -1.11 13.98 -32.72
C GLU A 129 0.12 14.76 -33.26
N PRO A 130 0.98 14.11 -34.06
CA PRO A 130 2.28 14.66 -34.50
C PRO A 130 2.18 15.98 -35.27
N ASP A 131 1.08 16.21 -35.99
CA ASP A 131 0.91 17.39 -36.85
C ASP A 131 0.75 18.70 -36.06
N ILE A 132 0.30 18.62 -34.81
CA ILE A 132 0.05 19.78 -33.93
C ILE A 132 1.09 19.91 -32.81
N SER A 133 2.00 18.95 -32.68
CA SER A 133 2.93 18.85 -31.56
C SER A 133 3.82 20.09 -31.42
N GLY A 134 3.69 20.79 -30.29
CA GLY A 134 4.50 21.97 -29.94
C GLY A 134 4.07 23.25 -30.66
N GLN A 135 2.96 23.21 -31.41
CA GLN A 135 2.49 24.31 -32.25
C GLN A 135 1.21 24.93 -31.70
N TYR A 136 1.19 26.25 -31.58
CA TYR A 136 -0.03 26.96 -31.21
C TYR A 136 -1.10 26.79 -32.28
N ARG A 137 -2.35 26.65 -31.85
CA ARG A 137 -3.47 26.53 -32.76
C ARG A 137 -3.68 27.82 -33.55
N THR A 138 -4.10 27.67 -34.79
CA THR A 138 -4.47 28.78 -35.68
C THR A 138 -5.99 28.94 -35.82
N THR A 139 -6.76 28.05 -35.19
CA THR A 139 -8.22 28.00 -35.26
C THR A 139 -8.85 28.21 -33.88
N ALA A 140 -10.07 28.75 -33.86
CA ALA A 140 -10.83 28.89 -32.63
C ALA A 140 -11.33 27.51 -32.17
N VAL A 141 -11.31 27.29 -30.85
CA VAL A 141 -11.82 26.07 -30.20
C VAL A 141 -12.76 26.45 -29.06
N HIS A 142 -13.65 25.54 -28.69
CA HIS A 142 -14.66 25.75 -27.66
C HIS A 142 -14.65 24.59 -26.67
N PRO A 143 -14.85 24.84 -25.37
CA PRO A 143 -15.04 23.79 -24.39
C PRO A 143 -16.29 22.96 -24.73
N ALA A 144 -16.17 21.63 -24.70
CA ALA A 144 -17.28 20.73 -25.04
C ALA A 144 -18.49 20.82 -24.09
N GLN A 145 -18.30 21.33 -22.87
CA GLN A 145 -19.30 21.30 -21.79
C GLN A 145 -19.59 22.68 -21.18
N SER A 146 -19.23 23.79 -21.83
CA SER A 146 -19.56 25.14 -21.33
C SER A 146 -20.39 25.94 -22.33
N THR A 147 -21.32 26.73 -21.80
CA THR A 147 -22.13 27.69 -22.56
C THR A 147 -21.37 29.00 -22.83
N HIS A 148 -20.25 29.22 -22.14
CA HIS A 148 -19.33 30.33 -22.33
C HIS A 148 -18.01 29.79 -22.90
N ASN A 149 -17.38 30.54 -23.83
CA ASN A 149 -16.03 30.19 -24.28
C ASN A 149 -15.01 31.09 -23.57
N PRO A 150 -14.30 30.58 -22.55
CA PRO A 150 -13.27 31.34 -21.86
C PRO A 150 -11.93 31.33 -22.63
N TYR A 151 -11.84 30.60 -23.75
CA TYR A 151 -10.59 30.43 -24.49
C TYR A 151 -10.27 31.62 -25.39
N SER A 152 -8.99 31.94 -25.46
CA SER A 152 -8.48 33.07 -26.23
C SER A 152 -8.65 32.89 -27.73
N GLN A 153 -8.76 33.99 -28.48
CA GLN A 153 -8.75 33.89 -29.94
C GLN A 153 -7.34 33.55 -30.45
N PRO A 154 -7.19 32.86 -31.61
CA PRO A 154 -5.88 32.45 -32.12
C PRO A 154 -4.85 33.59 -32.23
N PHE A 155 -5.30 34.80 -32.60
CA PHE A 155 -4.43 35.97 -32.72
C PHE A 155 -3.99 36.55 -31.36
N GLU A 156 -4.63 36.16 -30.25
CA GLU A 156 -4.30 36.58 -28.88
C GLU A 156 -3.38 35.60 -28.16
N ILE A 157 -3.25 34.37 -28.65
CA ILE A 157 -2.50 33.30 -27.96
C ILE A 157 -1.04 33.70 -27.73
N ARG A 158 -0.34 34.16 -28.78
CA ARG A 158 1.07 34.54 -28.68
C ARG A 158 1.31 35.65 -27.64
N PRO A 159 0.65 36.83 -27.71
CA PRO A 159 0.86 37.87 -26.71
C PRO A 159 0.46 37.42 -25.29
N GLN A 160 -0.60 36.64 -25.13
CA GLN A 160 -1.00 36.16 -23.80
C GLN A 160 -0.06 35.11 -23.21
N MET A 161 0.56 34.26 -24.04
CA MET A 161 1.61 33.33 -23.59
C MET A 161 2.89 34.08 -23.19
N GLU A 162 3.25 35.14 -23.92
CA GLU A 162 4.34 36.03 -23.52
C GLU A 162 4.05 36.71 -22.17
N ASP A 163 2.82 37.17 -21.96
CA ASP A 163 2.39 37.79 -20.71
C ASP A 163 2.34 36.77 -19.56
N LEU A 164 1.90 35.53 -19.83
CA LEU A 164 1.95 34.44 -18.85
C LEU A 164 3.39 34.20 -18.37
N VAL A 165 4.34 34.07 -19.29
CA VAL A 165 5.75 33.82 -18.95
C VAL A 165 6.36 35.01 -18.20
N LYS A 166 6.03 36.25 -18.58
CA LYS A 166 6.47 37.46 -17.85
C LYS A 166 5.87 37.56 -16.44
N TRP A 167 4.66 37.04 -16.24
CA TRP A 167 3.98 37.04 -14.94
C TRP A 167 4.58 36.05 -13.94
N ILE A 168 5.14 34.93 -14.40
CA ILE A 168 5.61 33.82 -13.55
C ILE A 168 6.59 34.27 -12.45
N PRO A 169 7.70 35.00 -12.72
CA PRO A 169 8.66 35.35 -11.68
C PRO A 169 8.07 36.24 -10.57
N ASP A 170 7.22 37.19 -10.94
CA ASP A 170 6.51 38.06 -9.97
C ASP A 170 5.49 37.26 -9.15
N ALA A 171 4.78 36.33 -9.80
CA ALA A 171 3.83 35.45 -9.13
C ALA A 171 4.51 34.51 -8.12
N GLN A 172 5.65 33.92 -8.49
CA GLN A 172 6.46 33.08 -7.59
C GLN A 172 6.95 33.85 -6.37
N ALA A 173 7.24 35.15 -6.52
CA ALA A 173 7.68 36.00 -5.42
C ALA A 173 6.55 36.43 -4.47
N ARG A 174 5.31 36.56 -4.97
CA ARG A 174 4.18 37.14 -4.22
C ARG A 174 3.16 36.11 -3.73
N LEU A 175 2.96 35.01 -4.45
CA LEU A 175 1.94 34.02 -4.14
C LEU A 175 2.52 32.88 -3.31
N HIS A 176 1.66 32.28 -2.48
CA HIS A 176 1.98 31.00 -1.86
C HIS A 176 2.20 29.92 -2.95
N PRO A 177 3.18 29.01 -2.84
CA PRO A 177 3.51 28.07 -3.92
C PRO A 177 2.35 27.22 -4.45
N VAL A 178 1.46 26.77 -3.56
CA VAL A 178 0.24 26.04 -3.94
C VAL A 178 -0.74 26.92 -4.72
N ALA A 179 -0.87 28.20 -4.35
CA ALA A 179 -1.71 29.15 -5.07
C ALA A 179 -1.10 29.51 -6.43
N PHE A 180 0.23 29.70 -6.47
CA PHE A 180 0.97 29.89 -7.72
C PHE A 180 0.75 28.72 -8.69
N ALA A 181 0.87 27.47 -8.23
CA ALA A 181 0.65 26.29 -9.06
C ALA A 181 -0.78 26.23 -9.63
N ALA A 182 -1.79 26.52 -8.80
CA ALA A 182 -3.18 26.59 -9.23
C ALA A 182 -3.42 27.73 -10.24
N GLN A 183 -2.89 28.92 -10.01
CA GLN A 183 -3.05 30.05 -10.94
C GLN A 183 -2.28 29.84 -12.25
N LEU A 184 -1.10 29.22 -12.22
CA LEU A 184 -0.37 28.85 -13.44
C LEU A 184 -1.20 27.90 -14.30
N HIS A 185 -1.78 26.86 -13.69
CA HIS A 185 -2.72 25.96 -14.34
C HIS A 185 -3.89 26.72 -14.95
N LEU A 186 -4.60 27.53 -14.14
CA LEU A 186 -5.79 28.26 -14.55
C LEU A 186 -5.50 29.22 -15.72
N LYS A 187 -4.45 30.02 -15.61
CA LYS A 187 -4.08 30.98 -16.66
C LYS A 187 -3.73 30.25 -17.96
N PHE A 188 -2.90 29.20 -17.90
CA PHE A 188 -2.53 28.42 -19.08
C PHE A 188 -3.74 27.75 -19.75
N VAL A 189 -4.59 27.06 -18.99
CA VAL A 189 -5.75 26.33 -19.55
C VAL A 189 -6.82 27.28 -20.09
N THR A 190 -6.88 28.52 -19.58
CA THR A 190 -7.76 29.58 -20.06
C THR A 190 -7.25 30.17 -21.38
N ILE A 191 -5.94 30.38 -21.53
CA ILE A 191 -5.36 30.77 -22.83
C ILE A 191 -5.64 29.67 -23.88
N HIS A 192 -5.54 28.41 -23.46
CA HIS A 192 -5.78 27.23 -24.28
C HIS A 192 -4.98 27.28 -25.61
N PRO A 193 -3.64 27.37 -25.53
CA PRO A 193 -2.81 27.77 -26.67
C PRO A 193 -2.66 26.70 -27.77
N PHE A 194 -2.88 25.42 -27.45
CA PHE A 194 -2.71 24.29 -28.38
C PHE A 194 -4.07 23.76 -28.87
N GLN A 195 -4.05 22.94 -29.92
CA GLN A 195 -5.28 22.37 -30.49
C GLN A 195 -5.88 21.24 -29.62
N ASP A 196 -5.04 20.42 -29.00
CA ASP A 196 -5.41 19.47 -27.95
C ASP A 196 -4.30 19.39 -26.88
N GLY A 197 -4.50 18.63 -25.80
CA GLY A 197 -3.47 18.38 -24.78
C GLY A 197 -3.34 19.46 -23.72
N ASN A 198 -4.07 20.58 -23.85
CA ASN A 198 -4.00 21.71 -22.91
C ASN A 198 -4.32 21.31 -21.46
N GLY A 199 -5.35 20.49 -21.21
CA GLY A 199 -5.69 20.05 -19.86
C GLY A 199 -4.58 19.19 -19.23
N ARG A 200 -4.01 18.26 -20.00
CA ARG A 200 -2.90 17.38 -19.56
C ARG A 200 -1.65 18.20 -19.27
N LEU A 201 -1.30 19.14 -20.14
CA LEU A 201 -0.17 20.03 -19.95
C LEU A 201 -0.38 21.00 -18.77
N ALA A 202 -1.59 21.53 -18.57
CA ALA A 202 -1.91 22.38 -17.43
C ALA A 202 -1.64 21.66 -16.09
N ARG A 203 -2.04 20.38 -15.99
CA ARG A 203 -1.79 19.54 -14.81
C ARG A 203 -0.31 19.20 -14.63
N LEU A 204 0.44 19.01 -15.72
CA LEU A 204 1.90 18.88 -15.65
C LEU A 204 2.57 20.16 -15.15
N LEU A 205 2.19 21.33 -15.67
CA LEU A 205 2.72 22.63 -15.23
C LEU A 205 2.37 22.93 -13.77
N MET A 206 1.17 22.57 -13.32
CA MET A 206 0.77 22.64 -11.91
C MET A 206 1.71 21.79 -11.04
N ASN A 207 1.92 20.53 -11.42
CA ASN A 207 2.78 19.62 -10.67
C ASN A 207 4.24 20.04 -10.70
N MET A 208 4.73 20.57 -11.83
CA MET A 208 6.06 21.16 -11.93
C MET A 208 6.23 22.28 -10.89
N ALA A 209 5.32 23.25 -10.85
CA ALA A 209 5.35 24.35 -9.90
C ALA A 209 5.29 23.89 -8.43
N LEU A 210 4.49 22.85 -8.12
CA LEU A 210 4.44 22.25 -6.78
C LEU A 210 5.78 21.60 -6.40
N LEU A 211 6.35 20.81 -7.31
CA LEU A 211 7.57 20.05 -7.06
C LEU A 211 8.80 20.96 -6.92
N GLU A 212 8.93 22.01 -7.74
CA GLU A 212 9.99 23.03 -7.63
C GLU A 212 10.01 23.69 -6.24
N ASN A 213 8.84 23.79 -5.60
CA ASN A 213 8.68 24.39 -4.28
C ASN A 213 8.63 23.35 -3.14
N GLY A 214 8.92 22.09 -3.41
CA GLY A 214 9.00 21.03 -2.39
C GLY A 214 7.65 20.54 -1.85
N TYR A 215 6.56 20.79 -2.59
CA TYR A 215 5.24 20.22 -2.34
C TYR A 215 5.07 18.89 -3.11
N PRO A 216 4.18 17.99 -2.66
CA PRO A 216 3.86 16.79 -3.42
C PRO A 216 3.19 17.12 -4.76
N LEU A 217 3.35 16.23 -5.73
CA LEU A 217 2.48 16.22 -6.90
C LEU A 217 1.03 15.92 -6.49
N VAL A 218 0.10 16.43 -7.27
CA VAL A 218 -1.34 16.21 -7.13
C VAL A 218 -1.84 15.43 -8.35
N ASN A 219 -2.47 14.29 -8.07
CA ASN A 219 -3.21 13.51 -9.06
C ASN A 219 -4.70 13.71 -8.79
N ILE A 220 -5.39 14.33 -9.75
CA ILE A 220 -6.85 14.44 -9.71
C ILE A 220 -7.39 13.10 -10.20
N LEU A 221 -8.19 12.43 -9.37
CA LEU A 221 -8.77 11.13 -9.71
C LEU A 221 -9.92 11.31 -10.72
N PRO A 222 -10.12 10.34 -11.64
CA PRO A 222 -11.11 10.48 -12.71
C PRO A 222 -12.52 10.07 -12.30
N ASP A 223 -12.76 9.69 -11.04
CA ASP A 223 -14.10 9.41 -10.54
C ASP A 223 -14.99 10.66 -10.55
N SER A 224 -16.30 10.45 -10.46
CA SER A 224 -17.30 11.52 -10.61
C SER A 224 -17.09 12.68 -9.65
N ASP A 225 -16.64 12.40 -8.42
CA ASP A 225 -16.56 13.40 -7.37
C ASP A 225 -15.36 14.32 -7.61
N HIS A 226 -14.17 13.75 -7.82
CA HIS A 226 -12.96 14.52 -8.04
C HIS A 226 -12.94 15.21 -9.41
N ARG A 227 -13.37 14.51 -10.48
CA ARG A 227 -13.48 15.10 -11.81
C ARG A 227 -14.52 16.22 -11.83
N GLY A 228 -15.68 16.01 -11.18
CA GLY A 228 -16.72 17.02 -11.04
C GLY A 228 -16.21 18.25 -10.32
N ALA A 229 -15.62 18.07 -9.12
CA ALA A 229 -15.08 19.18 -8.35
C ALA A 229 -14.01 19.99 -9.11
N TYR A 230 -13.16 19.32 -9.90
CA TYR A 230 -12.17 19.98 -10.73
C TYR A 230 -12.79 20.82 -11.85
N LEU A 231 -13.77 20.29 -12.58
CA LEU A 231 -14.44 21.02 -13.65
C LEU A 231 -15.29 22.16 -13.10
N ASP A 232 -16.01 21.95 -12.00
CA ASP A 232 -16.80 22.97 -11.33
C ASP A 232 -15.91 24.12 -10.83
N ALA A 233 -14.73 23.80 -10.28
CA ALA A 233 -13.76 24.81 -9.85
C ALA A 233 -13.26 25.64 -11.04
N LEU A 234 -12.94 25.00 -12.17
CA LEU A 234 -12.53 25.72 -13.39
C LEU A 234 -13.64 26.61 -13.94
N GLU A 235 -14.87 26.11 -14.02
CA GLU A 235 -16.01 26.88 -14.49
C GLU A 235 -16.27 28.08 -13.58
N ALA A 236 -16.22 27.92 -12.26
CA ALA A 236 -16.36 29.01 -11.30
C ALA A 236 -15.27 30.08 -11.46
N CYS A 237 -14.02 29.66 -11.74
CA CYS A 237 -12.92 30.58 -12.00
C CYS A 237 -13.11 31.38 -13.31
N GLN A 238 -13.79 30.81 -14.30
CA GLN A 238 -13.90 31.36 -15.66
C GLN A 238 -15.20 32.13 -15.91
N THR A 239 -16.22 31.95 -15.08
CA THR A 239 -17.54 32.59 -15.21
C THR A 239 -17.78 33.77 -14.27
N SER A 240 -16.88 33.99 -13.31
CA SER A 240 -16.88 35.18 -12.45
C SER A 240 -16.65 36.45 -13.30
N ASN A 241 -17.10 37.62 -12.82
CA ASN A 241 -16.90 38.93 -13.47
C ASN A 241 -15.40 39.36 -13.44
N GLY A 242 -14.53 38.58 -14.08
CA GLY A 242 -13.09 38.52 -13.92
C GLY A 242 -12.64 37.11 -13.51
N ILE A 243 -11.43 36.69 -13.89
CA ILE A 243 -10.88 35.38 -13.52
C ILE A 243 -10.57 35.37 -12.01
N ASP A 244 -11.40 34.69 -11.21
CA ASP A 244 -11.13 34.43 -9.79
C ASP A 244 -10.41 33.10 -9.61
N GLY A 245 -9.16 33.11 -9.13
CA GLY A 245 -8.36 31.90 -8.91
C GLY A 245 -8.76 31.09 -7.68
N ALA A 246 -9.52 31.68 -6.74
CA ALA A 246 -9.78 31.10 -5.43
C ALA A 246 -10.41 29.68 -5.46
N PRO A 247 -11.38 29.36 -6.33
CA PRO A 247 -11.95 28.02 -6.39
C PRO A 247 -10.91 26.93 -6.67
N LEU A 248 -10.05 27.14 -7.67
CA LEU A 248 -9.01 26.17 -8.02
C LEU A 248 -7.89 26.16 -6.97
N GLU A 249 -7.50 27.32 -6.43
CA GLU A 249 -6.52 27.40 -5.33
C GLU A 249 -6.96 26.57 -4.12
N ASN A 250 -8.23 26.70 -3.71
CA ASN A 250 -8.80 25.96 -2.60
C ASN A 250 -8.85 24.45 -2.88
N LEU A 251 -9.16 24.06 -4.12
CA LEU A 251 -9.18 22.65 -4.53
C LEU A 251 -7.77 22.04 -4.47
N VAL A 252 -6.77 22.70 -5.06
CA VAL A 252 -5.38 22.22 -5.03
C VAL A 252 -4.84 22.20 -3.60
N ALA A 253 -5.11 23.22 -2.79
CA ALA A 253 -4.77 23.23 -1.37
C ALA A 253 -5.40 22.04 -0.63
N SER A 254 -6.63 21.67 -0.99
CA SER A 254 -7.32 20.54 -0.39
C SER A 254 -6.68 19.19 -0.73
N TYR A 255 -6.27 19.00 -1.99
CA TYR A 255 -5.49 17.83 -2.38
C TYR A 255 -4.15 17.74 -1.65
N VAL A 256 -3.37 18.83 -1.63
CA VAL A 256 -2.07 18.87 -0.96
C VAL A 256 -2.21 18.62 0.54
N GLY A 257 -3.21 19.25 1.18
CA GLY A 257 -3.54 19.03 2.60
C GLY A 257 -3.88 17.56 2.89
N GLN A 258 -4.69 16.94 2.04
CA GLN A 258 -5.05 15.53 2.18
C GLN A 258 -3.84 14.60 2.00
N ILE A 259 -2.96 14.88 1.04
CA ILE A 259 -1.71 14.12 0.85
C ILE A 259 -0.86 14.19 2.12
N TYR A 260 -0.68 15.37 2.71
CA TYR A 260 0.09 15.49 3.95
C TYR A 260 -0.60 14.81 5.14
N LYS A 261 -1.93 14.84 5.25
CA LYS A 261 -2.65 14.04 6.25
C LYS A 261 -2.39 12.54 6.09
N ASN A 262 -2.46 12.03 4.86
CA ASN A 262 -2.19 10.62 4.57
C ASN A 262 -0.73 10.26 4.92
N ARG A 263 0.23 11.13 4.59
CA ARG A 263 1.65 10.96 4.97
C ARG A 263 1.86 10.96 6.48
N LEU A 264 1.20 11.86 7.22
CA LEU A 264 1.23 11.84 8.69
C LEU A 264 0.66 10.55 9.28
N ALA A 265 -0.43 10.03 8.72
CA ALA A 265 -1.01 8.77 9.15
C ALA A 265 -0.02 7.60 8.91
N ALA A 266 0.60 7.54 7.73
CA ALA A 266 1.62 6.54 7.41
C ALA A 266 2.83 6.59 8.36
N ILE A 267 3.32 7.80 8.69
CA ILE A 267 4.41 8.00 9.66
C ILE A 267 4.01 7.48 11.05
N LYS A 268 2.79 7.80 11.50
CA LYS A 268 2.27 7.34 12.81
C LYS A 268 2.15 5.82 12.86
N LEU A 269 1.69 5.18 11.78
CA LEU A 269 1.61 3.72 11.71
C LEU A 269 2.99 3.07 11.83
N LYS A 270 4.01 3.61 11.15
CA LYS A 270 5.39 3.13 11.29
C LYS A 270 5.92 3.29 12.72
N GLY A 271 5.61 4.41 13.38
CA GLY A 271 5.93 4.62 14.79
C GLY A 271 5.28 3.56 15.71
N ARG A 272 3.98 3.29 15.52
CA ARG A 272 3.23 2.29 16.32
C ARG A 272 3.66 0.85 16.07
N GLU A 273 3.96 0.48 14.83
CA GLU A 273 4.52 -0.83 14.50
C GLU A 273 5.80 -1.09 15.31
N ARG A 274 6.56 -0.04 15.61
CA ARG A 274 7.77 -0.11 16.43
C ARG A 274 7.48 -0.18 17.92
N GLU A 275 6.62 0.68 18.47
CA GLU A 275 6.19 0.59 19.88
C GLU A 275 5.69 -0.83 20.19
N TRP A 276 4.86 -1.37 19.29
CA TRP A 276 4.37 -2.75 19.39
C TRP A 276 5.45 -3.83 19.26
N LYS A 277 6.51 -3.59 18.46
CA LYS A 277 7.68 -4.49 18.37
C LYS A 277 8.57 -4.40 19.60
N LEU A 278 8.71 -3.23 20.23
CA LEU A 278 9.53 -2.98 21.40
C LEU A 278 8.85 -3.49 22.69
N ASP A 279 7.57 -3.16 22.89
CA ASP A 279 6.79 -3.65 24.04
C ASP A 279 6.80 -5.18 24.11
N ARG A 280 6.76 -5.85 22.94
CA ARG A 280 6.82 -7.32 22.87
C ARG A 280 8.22 -7.90 22.79
N HIS A 281 9.28 -7.11 22.66
CA HIS A 281 10.63 -7.63 22.86
C HIS A 281 10.99 -7.56 24.34
N ASP A 282 10.61 -6.48 25.04
CA ASP A 282 10.96 -6.30 26.45
C ASP A 282 10.02 -7.09 27.39
N GLU A 283 8.70 -7.14 27.19
CA GLU A 283 7.85 -8.01 28.01
C GLU A 283 8.04 -9.51 27.69
N PHE A 284 8.27 -9.86 26.42
CA PHE A 284 8.39 -11.27 26.04
C PHE A 284 9.76 -11.85 26.37
N SER A 285 10.85 -11.08 26.31
CA SER A 285 12.19 -11.57 26.72
C SER A 285 12.47 -11.42 28.21
N PHE A 286 11.95 -10.37 28.88
CA PHE A 286 12.29 -10.09 30.28
C PHE A 286 11.40 -10.87 31.28
N ASN A 287 10.09 -10.98 31.04
CA ASN A 287 9.21 -11.75 31.93
C ASN A 287 9.32 -13.26 31.74
N ILE A 288 9.68 -13.73 30.53
CA ILE A 288 9.93 -15.15 30.28
C ILE A 288 11.34 -15.53 30.76
N GLY A 289 12.39 -14.76 30.47
CA GLY A 289 13.73 -15.07 30.96
C GLY A 289 13.79 -15.29 32.48
N TYR A 290 13.21 -14.36 33.26
CA TYR A 290 13.26 -14.43 34.73
C TYR A 290 12.27 -15.43 35.35
N LYS A 291 11.03 -15.52 34.86
CA LYS A 291 10.08 -16.51 35.40
C LYS A 291 10.42 -17.94 34.97
N TRP A 292 11.00 -18.14 33.80
CA TRP A 292 11.32 -19.49 33.30
C TRP A 292 12.66 -19.99 33.83
N GLN A 293 13.60 -19.10 34.14
CA GLN A 293 14.76 -19.47 34.95
C GLN A 293 14.31 -19.86 36.37
N SER A 294 13.40 -19.10 37.00
CA SER A 294 12.86 -19.48 38.31
C SER A 294 12.00 -20.75 38.31
N LEU A 295 11.31 -21.05 37.21
CA LEU A 295 10.50 -22.28 37.07
C LEU A 295 11.39 -23.49 36.72
N GLY A 296 12.40 -23.29 35.88
CA GLY A 296 13.45 -24.28 35.62
C GLY A 296 14.22 -24.63 36.89
N ASP A 297 14.70 -23.63 37.63
CA ASP A 297 15.40 -23.81 38.89
C ASP A 297 14.51 -24.50 39.94
N ALA A 298 13.20 -24.20 39.99
CA ALA A 298 12.23 -24.84 40.89
C ALA A 298 11.78 -26.26 40.47
N ILE A 299 12.01 -26.66 39.22
CA ILE A 299 11.80 -28.03 38.70
C ILE A 299 13.06 -28.88 38.95
N TYR A 300 14.25 -28.28 38.86
CA TYR A 300 15.54 -28.93 39.16
C TYR A 300 15.88 -29.01 40.66
N ASP A 301 15.27 -28.19 41.52
CA ASP A 301 15.37 -28.32 42.97
C ASP A 301 14.46 -29.46 43.48
N GLU A 302 15.06 -30.62 43.73
CA GLU A 302 14.37 -31.84 44.21
C GLU A 302 13.64 -31.66 45.55
N THR A 303 13.93 -30.58 46.29
CA THR A 303 13.27 -30.28 47.57
C THR A 303 12.01 -29.41 47.41
N SER A 304 11.80 -28.84 46.21
CA SER A 304 10.66 -27.99 45.89
C SER A 304 9.35 -28.79 45.80
N PRO A 305 8.27 -28.37 46.48
CA PRO A 305 6.95 -29.01 46.39
C PRO A 305 6.40 -29.05 44.95
N VAL A 306 6.86 -28.15 44.08
CA VAL A 306 6.49 -28.08 42.66
C VAL A 306 7.23 -29.16 41.87
N SER A 307 8.54 -29.34 42.09
CA SER A 307 9.31 -30.43 41.48
C SER A 307 8.79 -31.80 41.92
N VAL A 308 8.50 -31.98 43.22
CA VAL A 308 7.94 -33.23 43.75
C VAL A 308 6.59 -33.55 43.12
N ARG A 309 5.69 -32.56 42.95
CA ARG A 309 4.38 -32.78 42.30
C ARG A 309 4.51 -33.05 40.80
N TYR A 310 5.43 -32.36 40.13
CA TYR A 310 5.68 -32.51 38.70
C TYR A 310 6.31 -33.88 38.37
N HIS A 311 7.36 -34.27 39.09
CA HIS A 311 7.98 -35.60 39.00
C HIS A 311 7.01 -36.71 39.43
N HIS A 312 6.14 -36.48 40.42
CA HIS A 312 5.15 -37.48 40.83
C HIS A 312 4.03 -37.64 39.79
N ALA A 313 3.60 -36.57 39.13
CA ALA A 313 2.64 -36.63 38.03
C ALA A 313 3.23 -37.32 36.80
N LEU A 314 4.46 -37.00 36.41
CA LEU A 314 5.17 -37.67 35.32
C LEU A 314 5.46 -39.14 35.64
N ASN A 315 6.00 -39.45 36.82
CA ASN A 315 6.23 -40.84 37.22
C ASN A 315 4.95 -41.65 37.31
N LYS A 316 3.82 -41.04 37.70
CA LYS A 316 2.52 -41.73 37.71
C LYS A 316 2.05 -42.05 36.29
N VAL A 317 2.17 -41.08 35.37
CA VAL A 317 1.84 -41.29 33.95
C VAL A 317 2.75 -42.35 33.31
N PHE A 318 4.06 -42.31 33.58
CA PHE A 318 5.02 -43.28 33.05
C PHE A 318 4.87 -44.67 33.66
N LYS A 319 4.64 -44.79 34.97
CA LYS A 319 4.48 -46.07 35.68
C LYS A 319 3.16 -46.77 35.36
N ASP A 320 2.14 -46.00 34.99
CA ASP A 320 0.84 -46.56 34.55
C ASP A 320 0.86 -47.02 33.07
N HIS A 321 1.88 -46.63 32.27
CA HIS A 321 1.90 -46.85 30.81
C HIS A 321 3.17 -47.53 30.24
N PHE A 322 4.23 -47.68 31.02
CA PHE A 322 5.46 -48.37 30.60
C PHE A 322 5.90 -49.36 31.69
N ASP A 323 5.91 -50.65 31.37
CA ASP A 323 6.39 -51.71 32.27
C ASP A 323 7.91 -51.57 32.52
N ASP A 324 8.31 -51.91 33.76
CA ASP A 324 9.61 -51.68 34.38
C ASP A 324 10.84 -51.67 33.44
N GLY A 325 11.60 -50.55 33.47
CA GLY A 325 13.01 -50.53 33.04
C GLY A 325 13.50 -49.28 32.29
N TYR A 326 12.62 -48.46 31.75
CA TYR A 326 13.01 -47.36 30.83
C TYR A 326 13.29 -46.00 31.46
N SER A 327 13.16 -45.86 32.79
CA SER A 327 13.26 -44.55 33.45
C SER A 327 14.66 -43.93 33.43
N PHE A 328 15.72 -44.69 33.12
CA PHE A 328 17.10 -44.21 33.24
C PHE A 328 17.75 -43.76 31.92
N TYR A 329 17.24 -44.16 30.75
CA TYR A 329 17.87 -43.83 29.46
C TYR A 329 17.42 -42.47 28.90
N MET A 330 16.18 -42.05 29.16
CA MET A 330 15.64 -40.77 28.65
C MET A 330 16.14 -39.53 29.40
N ALA A 331 16.62 -39.67 30.63
CA ALA A 331 17.22 -38.56 31.37
C ALA A 331 18.53 -38.07 30.74
N ASP A 332 19.27 -38.97 30.08
CA ASP A 332 20.55 -38.67 29.44
C ASP A 332 20.38 -38.02 28.05
N GLU A 333 19.30 -38.37 27.32
CA GLU A 333 18.98 -37.74 26.04
C GLU A 333 18.40 -36.32 26.19
N ILE A 334 17.70 -36.03 27.29
CA ILE A 334 17.24 -34.67 27.63
C ILE A 334 18.44 -33.71 27.85
N SER A 335 19.60 -34.22 28.25
CA SER A 335 20.83 -33.41 28.39
C SER A 335 21.38 -32.93 27.02
N ASN A 336 20.99 -33.59 25.92
CA ASN A 336 21.63 -33.38 24.60
C ASN A 336 20.82 -32.55 23.59
N GLY A 337 19.69 -31.95 23.99
CA GLY A 337 19.21 -30.68 23.40
C GLY A 337 18.78 -30.65 21.93
N VAL A 338 18.07 -31.66 21.41
CA VAL A 338 17.57 -31.60 20.02
C VAL A 338 16.12 -32.11 19.89
N ALA A 339 15.29 -31.27 19.27
CA ALA A 339 14.04 -31.59 18.55
C ALA A 339 12.64 -31.45 19.20
N ASN A 340 12.38 -31.73 20.48
CA ASN A 340 10.97 -31.81 20.92
C ASN A 340 10.32 -30.56 21.54
N ASP A 341 11.10 -29.53 21.90
CA ASP A 341 10.52 -28.35 22.57
C ASP A 341 9.76 -27.42 21.62
N THR A 342 10.15 -27.34 20.36
CA THR A 342 9.59 -26.33 19.44
C THR A 342 8.17 -26.71 18.99
N ALA A 343 7.88 -27.99 18.74
CA ALA A 343 6.54 -28.44 18.33
C ALA A 343 5.50 -28.27 19.45
N CYS A 344 5.88 -28.63 20.69
CA CYS A 344 5.06 -28.40 21.88
C CYS A 344 4.85 -26.90 22.17
N TYR A 345 5.87 -26.06 21.95
CA TYR A 345 5.78 -24.61 22.14
C TYR A 345 4.80 -23.96 21.14
N TRP A 346 4.84 -24.38 19.88
CA TRP A 346 3.95 -23.83 18.84
C TRP A 346 2.54 -24.37 18.92
N ALA A 347 2.32 -25.65 19.28
CA ALA A 347 0.97 -26.18 19.53
C ALA A 347 0.25 -25.42 20.66
N ARG A 348 0.98 -25.09 21.73
CA ARG A 348 0.47 -24.28 22.85
C ARG A 348 0.24 -22.81 22.46
N TYR A 349 1.13 -22.23 21.65
CA TYR A 349 0.98 -20.87 21.11
C TYR A 349 -0.22 -20.74 20.15
N PHE A 350 -0.47 -21.76 19.33
CA PHE A 350 -1.58 -21.82 18.38
C PHE A 350 -2.93 -22.03 19.06
N ALA A 351 -3.00 -22.95 20.04
CA ALA A 351 -4.20 -23.12 20.87
C ALA A 351 -4.60 -21.80 21.53
N ALA A 352 -3.62 -21.05 22.07
CA ALA A 352 -3.89 -19.73 22.65
C ALA A 352 -4.40 -18.70 21.61
N ARG A 353 -3.78 -18.59 20.43
CA ARG A 353 -4.18 -17.63 19.39
C ARG A 353 -5.58 -17.87 18.82
N VAL A 354 -5.95 -19.13 18.61
CA VAL A 354 -7.26 -19.52 18.08
C VAL A 354 -8.37 -19.25 19.11
N LEU A 355 -8.07 -19.42 20.39
CA LEU A 355 -9.01 -19.15 21.49
C LEU A 355 -9.23 -17.65 21.77
N PHE A 356 -8.33 -16.77 21.33
CA PHE A 356 -8.46 -15.31 21.48
C PHE A 356 -9.23 -14.63 20.33
N ALA A 357 -9.59 -15.36 19.27
CA ALA A 357 -10.31 -14.78 18.13
C ALA A 357 -11.78 -14.41 18.43
N ASP A 358 -12.35 -14.88 19.55
CA ASP A 358 -13.79 -14.76 19.84
C ASP A 358 -14.13 -14.11 21.20
N GLY A 359 -13.18 -13.40 21.83
CA GLY A 359 -13.45 -12.61 23.04
C GLY A 359 -13.78 -13.42 24.30
N ALA A 360 -13.36 -14.68 24.38
CA ALA A 360 -13.56 -15.56 25.54
C ALA A 360 -12.77 -15.09 26.79
N SER A 361 -13.29 -15.37 27.98
CA SER A 361 -12.66 -15.01 29.27
C SER A 361 -11.63 -16.06 29.72
N ASP A 362 -10.67 -15.65 30.56
CA ASP A 362 -9.56 -16.51 31.04
C ASP A 362 -10.01 -17.86 31.64
N ALA A 363 -11.15 -17.90 32.34
CA ALA A 363 -11.69 -19.13 32.92
C ALA A 363 -12.27 -20.09 31.87
N GLU A 364 -12.86 -19.54 30.80
CA GLU A 364 -13.40 -20.28 29.66
C GLU A 364 -12.25 -20.90 28.84
N ILE A 365 -11.15 -20.17 28.71
CA ILE A 365 -9.92 -20.61 28.05
C ILE A 365 -9.32 -21.83 28.77
N MET A 366 -9.17 -21.76 30.10
CA MET A 366 -8.58 -22.84 30.89
C MET A 366 -9.43 -24.12 30.87
N LYS A 367 -10.77 -23.98 30.89
CA LYS A 367 -11.69 -25.12 30.77
C LYS A 367 -11.60 -25.82 29.41
N ARG A 368 -11.36 -25.07 28.33
CA ARG A 368 -11.18 -25.62 26.96
C ARG A 368 -9.82 -26.28 26.78
N LEU A 369 -8.77 -25.78 27.44
CA LEU A 369 -7.46 -26.41 27.46
C LEU A 369 -7.46 -27.75 28.21
N ASP A 370 -8.24 -27.87 29.29
CA ASP A 370 -8.41 -29.15 30.01
C ASP A 370 -9.12 -30.24 29.18
N GLN A 371 -9.87 -29.86 28.13
CA GLN A 371 -10.49 -30.79 27.19
C GLN A 371 -9.52 -31.25 26.09
N PHE A 372 -8.34 -30.62 25.97
CA PHE A 372 -7.33 -30.94 24.99
C PHE A 372 -6.37 -32.00 25.54
N ARG A 373 -6.57 -33.27 25.17
CA ARG A 373 -5.63 -34.35 25.45
C ARG A 373 -4.70 -34.55 24.26
N PHE A 374 -3.38 -34.50 24.53
CA PHE A 374 -2.35 -34.75 23.51
C PHE A 374 -2.42 -36.17 22.95
N ASP A 375 -2.95 -37.11 23.72
CA ASP A 375 -3.12 -38.53 23.37
C ASP A 375 -4.08 -38.76 22.18
N ASP A 376 -4.87 -37.75 21.79
CA ASP A 376 -5.82 -37.85 20.67
C ASP A 376 -5.22 -37.45 19.30
N LEU A 377 -3.96 -37.03 19.26
CA LEU A 377 -3.22 -36.70 18.03
C LEU A 377 -2.41 -37.93 17.62
N ASP A 378 -2.60 -38.42 16.38
CA ASP A 378 -1.89 -39.59 15.85
C ASP A 378 -0.41 -39.24 15.56
N TRP A 379 0.40 -39.21 16.62
CA TRP A 379 1.83 -38.93 16.59
C TRP A 379 2.60 -40.20 16.22
N ASN A 380 2.87 -40.36 14.93
CA ASN A 380 3.69 -41.46 14.43
C ASN A 380 5.14 -40.99 14.21
N GLU A 381 6.03 -41.33 15.16
CA GLU A 381 7.45 -40.97 15.16
C GLU A 381 8.22 -41.50 13.94
N GLU A 382 7.82 -42.65 13.37
CA GLU A 382 8.48 -43.22 12.17
C GLU A 382 8.29 -42.34 10.92
N LYS A 383 7.23 -41.51 10.86
CA LYS A 383 6.99 -40.60 9.72
C LYS A 383 7.89 -39.35 9.75
N PHE A 384 8.54 -39.04 10.88
CA PHE A 384 9.25 -37.77 11.10
C PHE A 384 10.77 -37.90 11.20
N GLN A 385 11.35 -39.01 10.74
CA GLN A 385 12.80 -39.26 10.71
C GLN A 385 13.61 -38.39 9.71
N GLU A 386 13.00 -37.41 9.03
CA GLU A 386 13.73 -36.50 8.14
C GLU A 386 14.12 -35.20 8.86
N THR A 387 15.43 -34.95 8.99
CA THR A 387 16.04 -33.73 9.57
C THR A 387 15.87 -32.47 8.69
N SER A 388 14.90 -32.47 7.78
CA SER A 388 14.73 -31.41 6.77
C SER A 388 13.59 -30.45 7.10
N LYS A 389 13.73 -29.19 6.68
CA LYS A 389 12.70 -28.14 6.80
C LYS A 389 11.37 -28.56 6.16
N GLN A 390 11.39 -29.46 5.17
CA GLN A 390 10.20 -29.99 4.50
C GLN A 390 9.40 -30.94 5.40
N ALA A 391 10.05 -31.76 6.22
CA ALA A 391 9.37 -32.65 7.17
C ALA A 391 8.56 -31.86 8.22
N LEU A 392 9.12 -30.74 8.70
CA LEU A 392 8.43 -29.81 9.60
C LEU A 392 7.19 -29.17 8.95
N TYR A 393 7.25 -28.81 7.66
CA TYR A 393 6.07 -28.28 6.96
C TYR A 393 4.99 -29.34 6.77
N ARG A 394 5.37 -30.60 6.50
CA ARG A 394 4.43 -31.73 6.41
C ARG A 394 3.74 -32.00 7.75
N ALA A 395 4.52 -32.05 8.85
CA ALA A 395 4.01 -32.20 10.21
C ALA A 395 2.93 -31.18 10.56
N ARG A 396 3.17 -29.92 10.17
CA ARG A 396 2.27 -28.80 10.45
C ARG A 396 0.96 -28.94 9.70
N VAL A 397 0.98 -29.30 8.42
CA VAL A 397 -0.24 -29.48 7.63
C VAL A 397 -1.06 -30.65 8.14
N ASP A 398 -0.41 -31.77 8.48
CA ASP A 398 -1.09 -32.94 9.05
C ASP A 398 -1.79 -32.57 10.37
N LEU A 399 -1.11 -31.80 11.25
CA LEU A 399 -1.69 -31.28 12.48
C LEU A 399 -2.88 -30.33 12.22
N PHE A 400 -2.78 -29.42 11.25
CA PHE A 400 -3.88 -28.50 10.93
C PHE A 400 -5.12 -29.23 10.42
N ILE A 401 -4.95 -30.31 9.64
CA ILE A 401 -6.06 -31.13 9.17
C ILE A 401 -6.70 -31.88 10.34
N GLN A 402 -5.90 -32.48 11.23
CA GLN A 402 -6.43 -33.15 12.44
C GLN A 402 -7.20 -32.17 13.35
N LEU A 403 -6.73 -30.93 13.48
CA LEU A 403 -7.43 -29.88 14.23
C LEU A 403 -8.73 -29.43 13.55
N SER A 404 -8.73 -29.32 12.23
CA SER A 404 -9.92 -29.01 11.42
C SER A 404 -11.00 -30.10 11.55
N ASP A 405 -10.59 -31.37 11.65
CA ASP A 405 -11.51 -32.49 11.87
C ASP A 405 -12.11 -32.48 13.27
N LYS A 406 -11.30 -32.11 14.28
CA LYS A 406 -11.73 -32.09 15.68
C LYS A 406 -12.52 -30.84 16.06
N PHE A 407 -12.29 -29.71 15.39
CA PHE A 407 -12.91 -28.41 15.68
C PHE A 407 -13.42 -27.73 14.40
N PRO A 408 -14.56 -28.18 13.84
CA PRO A 408 -15.07 -27.71 12.55
C PRO A 408 -15.39 -26.21 12.48
N GLU A 409 -15.67 -25.58 13.62
CA GLU A 409 -15.96 -24.15 13.76
C GLU A 409 -14.74 -23.25 13.50
N LEU A 410 -13.53 -23.81 13.53
CA LEU A 410 -12.27 -23.09 13.31
C LEU A 410 -11.78 -23.17 11.85
N ASN A 411 -12.53 -23.87 10.99
CA ASN A 411 -12.09 -24.26 9.66
C ASN A 411 -11.63 -23.08 8.79
N ASP A 412 -12.37 -21.98 8.72
CA ASP A 412 -12.01 -20.86 7.83
C ASP A 412 -10.66 -20.21 8.21
N SER A 413 -10.38 -20.08 9.50
CA SER A 413 -9.11 -19.54 10.00
C SER A 413 -7.95 -20.52 9.79
N LEU A 414 -8.20 -21.81 10.02
CA LEU A 414 -7.21 -22.88 9.78
C LEU A 414 -6.86 -23.00 8.29
N ILE A 415 -7.87 -22.91 7.41
CA ILE A 415 -7.73 -22.96 5.95
C ILE A 415 -6.87 -21.80 5.45
N GLN A 416 -7.08 -20.58 5.95
CA GLN A 416 -6.30 -19.43 5.52
C GLN A 416 -4.82 -19.54 5.92
N MET A 417 -4.52 -20.15 7.06
CA MET A 417 -3.15 -20.37 7.51
C MET A 417 -2.44 -21.47 6.71
N VAL A 418 -3.12 -22.60 6.48
CA VAL A 418 -2.61 -23.68 5.61
C VAL A 418 -2.34 -23.14 4.20
N SER A 419 -3.24 -22.31 3.67
CA SER A 419 -3.09 -21.68 2.35
C SER A 419 -1.84 -20.78 2.26
N ASN A 420 -1.56 -20.00 3.30
CA ASN A 420 -0.37 -19.14 3.37
C ASN A 420 0.93 -19.95 3.47
N GLU A 421 0.93 -21.05 4.23
CA GLU A 421 2.09 -21.94 4.35
C GLU A 421 2.36 -22.69 3.03
N VAL A 422 1.30 -23.17 2.36
CA VAL A 422 1.40 -23.82 1.04
C VAL A 422 1.86 -22.83 -0.04
N TYR A 423 1.40 -21.58 0.01
CA TYR A 423 1.83 -20.52 -0.90
C TYR A 423 3.35 -20.27 -0.80
N ASN A 424 3.87 -20.21 0.43
CA ASN A 424 5.29 -19.96 0.68
C ASN A 424 6.17 -21.22 0.57
N GLY A 425 5.56 -22.40 0.45
CA GLY A 425 6.24 -23.69 0.37
C GLY A 425 6.78 -24.05 -1.02
N SER A 426 7.72 -24.98 -1.05
CA SER A 426 8.33 -25.53 -2.29
C SER A 426 7.31 -26.31 -3.16
N THR A 427 7.62 -26.49 -4.45
CA THR A 427 6.78 -27.27 -5.38
C THR A 427 6.50 -28.69 -4.90
N GLU A 428 7.50 -29.37 -4.32
CA GLU A 428 7.36 -30.71 -3.73
C GLU A 428 6.40 -30.73 -2.55
N PHE A 429 6.44 -29.69 -1.71
CA PHE A 429 5.53 -29.55 -0.58
C PHE A 429 4.08 -29.29 -1.04
N ARG A 430 3.87 -28.44 -2.05
CA ARG A 430 2.54 -28.22 -2.63
C ARG A 430 1.96 -29.51 -3.21
N ASN A 431 2.78 -30.34 -3.83
CA ASN A 431 2.36 -31.65 -4.36
C ASN A 431 2.02 -32.64 -3.25
N TYR A 432 2.76 -32.63 -2.14
CA TYR A 432 2.44 -33.42 -0.94
C TYR A 432 1.05 -33.05 -0.40
N VAL A 433 0.78 -31.76 -0.16
CA VAL A 433 -0.51 -31.32 0.41
C VAL A 433 -1.68 -31.69 -0.50
N LYS A 434 -1.54 -31.51 -1.83
CA LYS A 434 -2.56 -31.95 -2.79
C LYS A 434 -2.86 -33.44 -2.71
N LYS A 435 -1.81 -34.28 -2.65
CA LYS A 435 -1.95 -35.74 -2.54
C LYS A 435 -2.59 -36.14 -1.21
N TYR A 436 -2.13 -35.55 -0.11
CA TYR A 436 -2.60 -35.86 1.23
C TYR A 436 -4.08 -35.48 1.44
N CYS A 437 -4.51 -34.31 0.98
CA CYS A 437 -5.93 -33.90 1.02
C CYS A 437 -6.82 -34.86 0.22
N ALA A 438 -6.37 -35.29 -0.97
CA ALA A 438 -7.10 -36.24 -1.81
C ALA A 438 -7.26 -37.62 -1.14
N GLU A 439 -6.23 -38.10 -0.44
CA GLU A 439 -6.27 -39.39 0.29
C GLU A 439 -7.20 -39.35 1.51
N HIS A 440 -7.42 -38.19 2.11
CA HIS A 440 -8.25 -38.02 3.32
C HIS A 440 -9.65 -37.44 3.02
N GLY A 441 -10.07 -37.45 1.75
CA GLY A 441 -11.42 -37.01 1.35
C GLY A 441 -11.71 -35.54 1.62
N LYS A 442 -10.66 -34.71 1.73
CA LYS A 442 -10.75 -33.26 1.90
C LYS A 442 -10.49 -32.61 0.55
N GLU A 443 -11.37 -31.71 0.12
CA GLU A 443 -10.96 -30.79 -0.94
C GLU A 443 -9.88 -29.87 -0.37
N PRO A 444 -8.74 -29.67 -1.05
CA PRO A 444 -7.78 -28.66 -0.64
C PRO A 444 -8.49 -27.32 -0.71
N GLY A 445 -9.00 -26.85 0.44
CA GLY A 445 -9.89 -25.70 0.55
C GLY A 445 -9.37 -24.56 -0.31
N TYR A 446 -10.08 -24.27 -1.40
CA TYR A 446 -9.88 -23.12 -2.27
C TYR A 446 -8.44 -22.83 -2.73
N LEU A 447 -7.71 -23.86 -3.15
CA LEU A 447 -6.61 -23.64 -4.10
C LEU A 447 -7.14 -23.73 -5.54
N ASN A 448 -8.04 -22.81 -5.91
CA ASN A 448 -8.38 -22.58 -7.31
C ASN A 448 -7.20 -21.87 -7.99
N PHE A 449 -6.15 -22.64 -8.32
CA PHE A 449 -4.98 -22.16 -9.05
C PHE A 449 -5.30 -21.67 -10.47
N SER A 450 -6.53 -21.86 -10.98
CA SER A 450 -6.94 -21.39 -12.31
C SER A 450 -7.34 -19.91 -12.35
N GLU A 451 -7.42 -19.22 -11.22
CA GLU A 451 -7.71 -17.77 -11.15
C GLU A 451 -6.46 -16.90 -10.92
N LEU A 452 -5.27 -17.51 -10.82
CA LEU A 452 -3.99 -16.80 -10.55
C LEU A 452 -2.98 -16.86 -11.73
N THR A 453 -3.39 -17.36 -12.88
CA THR A 453 -2.72 -17.18 -14.19
C THR A 453 -3.64 -16.40 -15.12
#